data_AF-A0A351AW40-F1
#
_entry.id   AF-A0A351AW40-F1
#
_cell.length_a   1.000
_cell.length_b   1.000
_cell.length_c   1.000
_cell.angle_alpha   90.00
_cell.angle_beta   90.00
_cell.angle_gamma   90.00
#
_symmetry.space_group_name_H-M   'P 1'
#
loop_
_entity.id
_entity.type
_entity.pdbx_description
1 polymer ?
#
loop_
_entity_poly.entity_id
_entity_poly.type
_entity_poly.pdbx_seq_one_letter_code
_entity_poly.pdbx_strand_id
1 'polypeptide(L)'
;MQILKNGKIIPMVGEPYEGDIAIENGKIHAMGVNLDYPNAEEINVSGCFVLPGFVDAHCHIGMWEDGIGFEGADGNDSYKPVTPELRAIDGINPFDNCFTEARAGGVTSVVTGPGSANVIGGQFVAMKTFGKSIEDMTIKFPAAMKAAFGENPKRVFSAQKTFYTRMSIAAQLRGTLLDALEYDRNIKQAKKKGEKPPKIDHSLEAMLPVVRGELPLKIHAHRADDIMTALRIAKEFNLKITLDHFT
;
A
#
# COMPACT_ATOMS: atom_id res chain seq x y z
N MET A 1 -2.55 22.14 23.72
CA MET A 1 -1.18 21.62 23.55
C MET A 1 -0.96 20.54 24.59
N GLN A 2 -0.26 19.47 24.23
CA GLN A 2 0.09 18.37 25.14
C GLN A 2 1.61 18.25 25.24
N ILE A 3 2.12 17.76 26.36
CA ILE A 3 3.55 17.48 26.54
C ILE A 3 3.73 16.13 27.24
N LEU A 4 4.51 15.26 26.62
CA LEU A 4 5.03 14.05 27.26
C LEU A 4 6.30 14.42 28.01
N LYS A 5 6.41 14.07 29.29
CA LYS A 5 7.57 14.41 30.13
C LYS A 5 8.34 13.17 30.59
N ASN A 6 9.67 13.29 30.64
CA ASN A 6 10.59 12.31 31.25
C ASN A 6 10.57 10.90 30.61
N GLY A 7 10.28 10.81 29.31
CA GLY A 7 10.28 9.53 28.60
C GLY A 7 11.67 9.13 28.10
N LYS A 8 11.93 7.83 27.97
CA LYS A 8 13.06 7.34 27.18
C LYS A 8 12.69 7.37 25.70
N ILE A 9 13.06 8.46 25.03
CA ILE A 9 12.70 8.74 23.64
C ILE A 9 13.61 7.94 22.70
N ILE A 10 12.99 7.17 21.79
CA ILE A 10 13.66 6.46 20.71
C ILE A 10 13.29 7.14 19.38
N PRO A 11 14.06 8.14 18.91
CA PRO A 11 13.67 8.97 17.77
C PRO A 11 13.75 8.25 16.42
N MET A 12 14.37 7.07 16.36
CA MET A 12 14.77 6.32 15.15
C MET A 12 15.83 7.02 14.28
N VAL A 13 15.92 8.36 14.34
CA VAL A 13 16.99 9.16 13.74
C VAL A 13 17.82 9.77 14.88
N GLY A 14 19.06 9.34 15.03
CA GLY A 14 19.95 9.73 16.14
C GLY A 14 19.83 8.81 17.36
N GLU A 15 20.56 9.17 18.42
CA GLU A 15 20.67 8.35 19.63
C GLU A 15 19.45 8.48 20.55
N PRO A 16 19.06 7.41 21.27
CA PRO A 16 18.09 7.47 22.36
C PRO A 16 18.51 8.41 23.49
N TYR A 17 17.54 9.11 24.10
CA TYR A 17 17.78 9.99 25.24
C TYR A 17 16.57 10.10 26.16
N GLU A 18 16.77 10.55 27.40
CA GLU A 18 15.69 10.91 28.32
C GLU A 18 15.24 12.36 28.07
N GLY A 19 13.94 12.57 27.88
CA GLY A 19 13.43 13.91 27.63
C GLY A 19 11.93 13.97 27.40
N ASP A 20 11.54 15.03 26.69
CA ASP A 20 10.17 15.48 26.55
C ASP A 20 9.77 15.62 25.07
N ILE A 21 8.47 15.46 24.80
CA ILE A 21 7.88 15.69 23.47
C ILE A 21 6.68 16.62 23.61
N ALA A 22 6.75 17.81 23.03
CA ALA A 22 5.62 18.72 22.91
C ALA A 22 4.81 18.41 21.64
N ILE A 23 3.49 18.32 21.79
CA ILE A 23 2.53 17.96 20.75
C ILE A 23 1.53 19.10 20.60
N GLU A 24 1.37 19.58 19.39
CA GLU A 24 0.42 20.64 19.04
C GLU A 24 -0.30 20.28 17.74
N ASN A 25 -1.63 20.40 17.75
CA ASN A 25 -2.48 20.12 16.58
C ASN A 25 -2.20 18.74 15.93
N GLY A 26 -1.98 17.72 16.77
CA GLY A 26 -1.71 16.34 16.32
C GLY A 26 -0.33 16.12 15.70
N LYS A 27 0.59 17.09 15.81
CA LYS A 27 1.96 17.00 15.29
C LYS A 27 2.97 17.19 16.41
N ILE A 28 4.16 16.63 16.23
CA ILE A 28 5.30 16.90 17.09
C ILE A 28 5.71 18.37 16.85
N HIS A 29 5.58 19.19 17.90
CA HIS A 29 5.97 20.60 17.89
C HIS A 29 7.44 20.75 18.27
N ALA A 30 7.89 20.06 19.32
CA ALA A 30 9.27 20.07 19.77
C ALA A 30 9.64 18.75 20.48
N MET A 31 10.92 18.40 20.45
CA MET A 31 11.51 17.31 21.21
C MET A 31 12.82 17.79 21.84
N GLY A 32 13.07 17.45 23.10
CA GLY A 32 14.27 17.92 23.79
C GLY A 32 14.29 17.55 25.27
N VAL A 33 15.21 18.13 26.02
CA VAL A 33 15.33 17.92 27.47
C VAL A 33 14.80 19.16 28.18
N ASN A 34 14.03 18.99 29.25
CA ASN A 34 13.48 20.08 30.07
C ASN A 34 12.70 21.12 29.24
N LEU A 35 11.83 20.65 28.36
CA LEU A 35 10.94 21.55 27.60
C LEU A 35 9.99 22.28 28.56
N ASP A 36 9.88 23.60 28.38
CA ASP A 36 9.07 24.49 29.22
C ASP A 36 7.80 24.93 28.48
N TYR A 37 6.67 24.30 28.84
CA TYR A 37 5.36 24.58 28.29
C TYR A 37 4.33 24.60 29.44
N PRO A 38 4.28 25.67 30.26
CA PRO A 38 3.54 25.70 31.52
C PRO A 38 2.01 25.62 31.37
N ASN A 39 1.49 25.87 30.16
CA ASN A 39 0.06 25.79 29.84
C ASN A 39 -0.30 24.52 29.04
N ALA A 40 0.65 23.62 28.79
CA ALA A 40 0.37 22.35 28.11
C ALA A 40 -0.22 21.33 29.09
N GLU A 41 -1.09 20.46 28.58
CA GLU A 41 -1.52 19.27 29.30
C GLU A 41 -0.34 18.30 29.43
N GLU A 42 0.15 18.13 30.66
CA GLU A 42 1.30 17.27 30.96
C GLU A 42 0.90 15.81 31.14
N ILE A 43 1.64 14.93 30.46
CA ILE A 43 1.56 13.48 30.62
C ILE A 43 2.95 12.99 31.03
N ASN A 44 3.09 12.58 32.29
CA ASN A 44 4.34 12.00 32.80
C ASN A 44 4.49 10.56 32.29
N VAL A 45 5.56 10.29 31.55
CA VAL A 45 5.90 8.98 30.97
C VAL A 45 7.24 8.45 31.51
N SER A 46 7.59 8.84 32.75
CA SER A 46 8.77 8.34 33.47
C SER A 46 8.81 6.81 33.49
N GLY A 47 9.96 6.23 33.14
CA GLY A 47 10.15 4.78 33.08
C GLY A 47 9.57 4.10 31.83
N CYS A 48 8.87 4.84 30.96
CA CYS A 48 8.35 4.32 29.70
C CYS A 48 9.31 4.62 28.52
N PHE A 49 9.22 3.78 27.50
CA PHE A 49 9.80 4.09 26.19
C PHE A 49 8.78 4.86 25.35
N VAL A 50 9.25 5.91 24.66
CA VAL A 50 8.44 6.68 23.71
C VAL A 50 9.01 6.47 22.33
N LEU A 51 8.24 5.81 21.46
CA LEU A 51 8.65 5.46 20.10
C LEU A 51 7.67 6.06 19.08
N PRO A 52 8.12 6.36 17.85
CA PRO A 52 7.21 6.51 16.72
C PRO A 52 6.35 5.26 16.58
N GLY A 53 5.08 5.43 16.25
CA GLY A 53 4.23 4.30 15.92
C GLY A 53 4.77 3.55 14.69
N PHE A 54 4.80 2.23 14.75
CA PHE A 54 5.32 1.40 13.66
C PHE A 54 4.48 1.55 12.39
N VAL A 55 5.15 1.33 11.27
CA VAL A 55 4.58 1.39 9.93
C VAL A 55 4.76 0.04 9.25
N ASP A 56 3.66 -0.66 8.96
CA ASP A 56 3.69 -1.86 8.13
C ASP A 56 3.54 -1.46 6.65
N ALA A 57 4.57 -1.72 5.84
CA ALA A 57 4.60 -1.34 4.43
C ALA A 57 3.92 -2.37 3.50
N HIS A 58 3.50 -3.52 4.01
CA HIS A 58 2.72 -4.51 3.26
C HIS A 58 1.91 -5.40 4.21
N CYS A 59 0.62 -5.15 4.29
CA CYS A 59 -0.30 -6.04 4.98
C CYS A 59 -1.63 -6.17 4.23
N HIS A 60 -2.56 -6.89 4.83
CA HIS A 60 -3.93 -7.06 4.33
C HIS A 60 -4.99 -6.81 5.42
N ILE A 61 -4.63 -6.04 6.45
CA ILE A 61 -5.55 -5.69 7.54
C ILE A 61 -6.80 -4.99 6.99
N GLY A 62 -7.97 -5.38 7.51
CA GLY A 62 -9.27 -4.92 7.04
C GLY A 62 -9.74 -5.49 5.70
N MET A 63 -8.88 -6.20 4.94
CA MET A 63 -9.25 -6.90 3.69
C MET A 63 -9.66 -8.36 3.94
N TRP A 64 -9.27 -8.93 5.09
CA TRP A 64 -9.72 -10.23 5.59
C TRP A 64 -10.19 -10.02 7.02
N GLU A 65 -11.50 -9.87 7.19
CA GLU A 65 -12.09 -9.62 8.51
C GLU A 65 -11.86 -10.81 9.45
N ASP A 66 -11.39 -10.49 10.66
CA ASP A 66 -11.08 -11.50 11.66
C ASP A 66 -12.32 -12.31 12.07
N GLY A 67 -12.17 -13.63 12.10
CA GLY A 67 -13.20 -14.56 12.58
C GLY A 67 -14.44 -14.73 11.70
N ILE A 68 -14.57 -14.04 10.57
CA ILE A 68 -15.78 -14.11 9.71
C ILE A 68 -15.72 -15.25 8.68
N GLY A 69 -14.56 -15.45 8.04
CA GLY A 69 -14.40 -16.44 6.97
C GLY A 69 -14.58 -15.84 5.57
N PHE A 70 -15.32 -16.52 4.69
CA PHE A 70 -15.43 -16.13 3.27
C PHE A 70 -16.11 -14.78 3.09
N GLU A 71 -17.12 -14.49 3.90
CA GLU A 71 -17.93 -13.27 3.83
C GLU A 71 -17.13 -12.00 4.14
N GLY A 72 -16.01 -12.12 4.86
CA GLY A 72 -15.09 -11.02 5.16
C GLY A 72 -13.80 -11.06 4.35
N ALA A 73 -13.69 -11.92 3.32
CA ALA A 73 -12.46 -12.20 2.59
C ALA A 73 -12.35 -11.43 1.25
N ASP A 74 -12.33 -10.10 1.31
CA ASP A 74 -12.34 -9.21 0.14
C ASP A 74 -10.95 -8.92 -0.46
N GLY A 75 -9.90 -9.51 0.10
CA GLY A 75 -8.53 -9.19 -0.29
C GLY A 75 -8.02 -9.82 -1.60
N ASN A 76 -8.74 -10.74 -2.25
CA ASN A 76 -8.37 -11.26 -3.57
C ASN A 76 -9.61 -11.47 -4.45
N ASP A 77 -9.81 -10.58 -5.42
CA ASP A 77 -10.85 -10.76 -6.42
C ASP A 77 -10.28 -11.42 -7.69
N SER A 78 -10.51 -12.72 -7.82
CA SER A 78 -9.89 -13.59 -8.84
C SER A 78 -10.80 -13.89 -10.03
N TYR A 79 -11.78 -13.03 -10.33
CA TYR A 79 -12.65 -13.20 -11.51
C TYR A 79 -11.90 -13.06 -12.85
N LYS A 80 -10.78 -12.32 -12.88
CA LYS A 80 -9.84 -12.25 -14.00
C LYS A 80 -8.41 -11.94 -13.49
N PRO A 81 -7.35 -12.27 -14.24
CA PRO A 81 -5.98 -12.13 -13.75
C PRO A 81 -5.42 -10.71 -13.70
N VAL A 82 -6.07 -9.75 -14.35
CA VAL A 82 -5.63 -8.36 -14.44
C VAL A 82 -6.79 -7.47 -14.02
N THR A 83 -6.76 -6.96 -12.80
CA THR A 83 -7.82 -6.16 -12.16
C THR A 83 -7.30 -4.82 -11.61
N PRO A 84 -6.55 -4.01 -12.39
CA PRO A 84 -5.97 -2.74 -11.91
C PRO A 84 -7.01 -1.71 -11.43
N GLU A 85 -8.25 -1.80 -11.92
CA GLU A 85 -9.35 -0.92 -11.55
C GLU A 85 -9.87 -1.14 -10.11
N LEU A 86 -9.53 -2.26 -9.46
CA LEU A 86 -9.96 -2.53 -8.09
C LEU A 86 -9.17 -1.70 -7.09
N ARG A 87 -9.84 -1.33 -5.99
CA ARG A 87 -9.32 -0.37 -5.02
C ARG A 87 -9.47 -0.95 -3.62
N ALA A 88 -8.37 -0.98 -2.86
CA ALA A 88 -8.40 -1.44 -1.46
C ALA A 88 -9.46 -0.70 -0.63
N ILE A 89 -9.60 0.61 -0.82
CA ILE A 89 -10.55 1.45 -0.08
C ILE A 89 -12.02 1.00 -0.19
N ASP A 90 -12.36 0.22 -1.21
CA ASP A 90 -13.73 -0.27 -1.43
C ASP A 90 -14.01 -1.61 -0.72
N GLY A 91 -12.99 -2.29 -0.21
CA GLY A 91 -13.11 -3.60 0.46
C GLY A 91 -12.56 -3.65 1.87
N ILE A 92 -12.13 -2.51 2.44
CA ILE A 92 -11.64 -2.46 3.82
C ILE A 92 -12.82 -2.25 4.76
N ASN A 93 -12.95 -3.13 5.76
CA ASN A 93 -13.81 -2.89 6.92
C ASN A 93 -13.06 -2.06 7.98
N PRO A 94 -13.36 -0.76 8.18
CA PRO A 94 -12.64 0.09 9.15
C PRO A 94 -12.89 -0.32 10.62
N PHE A 95 -13.86 -1.19 10.88
CA PHE A 95 -14.22 -1.68 12.21
C PHE A 95 -13.70 -3.09 12.51
N ASP A 96 -12.90 -3.68 11.61
CA ASP A 96 -12.20 -4.94 11.86
C ASP A 96 -11.36 -4.82 13.16
N ASN A 97 -11.53 -5.81 14.04
CA ASN A 97 -10.83 -5.89 15.32
C ASN A 97 -9.31 -5.86 15.15
N CYS A 98 -8.80 -6.37 14.02
CA CYS A 98 -7.38 -6.34 13.70
C CYS A 98 -6.79 -4.93 13.82
N PHE A 99 -7.53 -3.86 13.49
CA PHE A 99 -7.02 -2.49 13.62
C PHE A 99 -6.73 -2.11 15.07
N THR A 100 -7.56 -2.58 16.00
CA THR A 100 -7.35 -2.35 17.43
C THR A 100 -6.17 -3.15 17.95
N GLU A 101 -6.04 -4.40 17.53
CA GLU A 101 -4.91 -5.26 17.89
C GLU A 101 -3.58 -4.73 17.33
N ALA A 102 -3.57 -4.27 16.08
CA ALA A 102 -2.41 -3.63 15.45
C ALA A 102 -1.94 -2.41 16.25
N ARG A 103 -2.87 -1.56 16.70
CA ARG A 103 -2.55 -0.40 17.57
C ARG A 103 -2.03 -0.84 18.94
N ALA A 104 -2.60 -1.87 19.54
CA ALA A 104 -2.11 -2.42 20.79
C ALA A 104 -0.68 -2.98 20.66
N GLY A 105 -0.32 -3.50 19.48
CA GLY A 105 1.04 -3.88 19.10
C GLY A 105 1.96 -2.73 18.69
N GLY A 106 1.48 -1.48 18.71
CA GLY A 106 2.26 -0.28 18.34
C GLY A 106 2.25 0.07 16.85
N VAL A 107 1.51 -0.64 16.00
CA VAL A 107 1.36 -0.32 14.57
C VAL A 107 0.31 0.75 14.37
N THR A 108 0.73 1.92 13.91
CA THR A 108 -0.15 3.11 13.76
C THR A 108 -0.47 3.44 12.32
N SER A 109 0.33 2.96 11.38
CA SER A 109 0.15 3.20 9.95
C SER A 109 0.41 1.92 9.18
N VAL A 110 -0.35 1.71 8.11
CA VAL A 110 -0.26 0.51 7.28
C VAL A 110 -0.39 0.87 5.81
N VAL A 111 0.20 0.04 4.95
CA VAL A 111 -0.04 0.01 3.52
C VAL A 111 -0.75 -1.29 3.20
N THR A 112 -2.08 -1.22 3.09
CA THR A 112 -2.97 -2.38 2.95
C THR A 112 -3.66 -2.40 1.58
N GLY A 113 -4.03 -3.59 1.13
CA GLY A 113 -4.69 -3.78 -0.15
C GLY A 113 -4.65 -5.22 -0.66
N PRO A 114 -4.86 -5.41 -1.98
CA PRO A 114 -5.03 -6.73 -2.57
C PRO A 114 -3.87 -7.71 -2.33
N GLY A 115 -4.21 -9.00 -2.25
CA GLY A 115 -3.29 -10.12 -2.12
C GLY A 115 -2.49 -10.39 -3.39
N SER A 116 -2.08 -11.65 -3.58
CA SER A 116 -1.20 -12.09 -4.67
C SER A 116 -1.88 -13.11 -5.60
N ALA A 117 -3.21 -13.16 -5.60
CA ALA A 117 -3.94 -14.03 -6.51
C ALA A 117 -3.80 -13.60 -7.97
N ASN A 118 -3.80 -12.30 -8.26
CA ASN A 118 -3.83 -11.76 -9.62
C ASN A 118 -2.42 -11.39 -10.12
N VAL A 119 -2.23 -11.37 -11.45
CA VAL A 119 -1.02 -10.80 -12.07
C VAL A 119 -0.94 -9.31 -11.78
N ILE A 120 -2.07 -8.60 -11.91
CA ILE A 120 -2.27 -7.23 -11.42
C ILE A 120 -3.52 -7.25 -10.57
N GLY A 121 -3.40 -6.93 -9.28
CA GLY A 121 -4.47 -7.15 -8.28
C GLY A 121 -5.24 -5.91 -7.85
N GLY A 122 -4.85 -4.72 -8.31
CA GLY A 122 -5.51 -3.46 -7.94
C GLY A 122 -4.67 -2.58 -7.03
N GLN A 123 -5.29 -1.55 -6.46
CA GLN A 123 -4.62 -0.42 -5.82
C GLN A 123 -4.56 -0.56 -4.30
N PHE A 124 -3.38 -0.32 -3.73
CA PHE A 124 -3.16 -0.24 -2.28
C PHE A 124 -3.49 1.15 -1.74
N VAL A 125 -3.80 1.23 -0.44
CA VAL A 125 -3.96 2.47 0.33
C VAL A 125 -2.93 2.53 1.45
N ALA A 126 -2.37 3.71 1.70
CA ALA A 126 -1.63 3.99 2.94
C ALA A 126 -2.60 4.68 3.91
N MET A 127 -2.74 4.15 5.11
CA MET A 127 -3.73 4.62 6.09
C MET A 127 -3.23 4.50 7.53
N LYS A 128 -3.86 5.25 8.42
CA LYS A 128 -3.76 5.08 9.87
C LYS A 128 -4.59 3.88 10.30
N THR A 129 -4.19 3.24 11.39
CA THR A 129 -4.96 2.15 12.00
C THR A 129 -6.08 2.65 12.90
N PHE A 130 -6.37 3.97 12.94
CA PHE A 130 -7.45 4.57 13.72
C PHE A 130 -8.19 5.62 12.88
N GLY A 131 -9.52 5.63 12.98
CA GLY A 131 -10.41 6.61 12.36
C GLY A 131 -11.86 6.12 12.45
N LYS A 132 -12.82 6.94 12.00
CA LYS A 132 -14.26 6.57 12.01
C LYS A 132 -14.77 6.18 10.63
N SER A 133 -13.99 6.43 9.59
CA SER A 133 -14.25 6.02 8.21
C SER A 133 -12.93 5.78 7.47
N ILE A 134 -13.03 5.23 6.25
CA ILE A 134 -11.86 5.05 5.38
C ILE A 134 -11.23 6.39 5.03
N GLU A 135 -12.03 7.45 4.84
CA GLU A 135 -11.53 8.80 4.57
C GLU A 135 -10.72 9.35 5.74
N ASP A 136 -11.22 9.19 6.98
CA ASP A 136 -10.52 9.60 8.20
C ASP A 136 -9.19 8.87 8.37
N MET A 137 -9.16 7.60 8.01
CA MET A 137 -7.97 6.75 8.15
C MET A 137 -6.96 7.00 7.02
N THR A 138 -7.38 7.41 5.83
CA THR A 138 -6.52 7.46 4.65
C THR A 138 -5.43 8.52 4.75
N ILE A 139 -4.16 8.11 4.57
CA ILE A 139 -3.01 9.00 4.43
C ILE A 139 -2.76 9.30 2.94
N LYS A 140 -2.83 8.27 2.10
CA LYS A 140 -2.60 8.38 0.65
C LYS A 140 -3.32 7.27 -0.10
N PHE A 141 -4.11 7.66 -1.11
CA PHE A 141 -4.72 6.75 -2.07
C PHE A 141 -4.64 7.31 -3.50
N PRO A 142 -4.29 6.50 -4.52
CA PRO A 142 -3.65 5.19 -4.41
C PRO A 142 -2.19 5.32 -3.92
N ALA A 143 -1.74 4.36 -3.12
CA ALA A 143 -0.36 4.30 -2.62
C ALA A 143 0.57 3.51 -3.56
N ALA A 144 0.07 2.42 -4.14
CA ALA A 144 0.77 1.58 -5.11
C ALA A 144 -0.23 0.76 -5.97
N MET A 145 0.22 0.26 -7.11
CA MET A 145 -0.49 -0.78 -7.89
C MET A 145 0.10 -2.15 -7.57
N LYS A 146 -0.71 -3.15 -7.23
CA LYS A 146 -0.25 -4.50 -6.89
C LYS A 146 -0.05 -5.34 -8.14
N ALA A 147 1.10 -6.00 -8.23
CA ALA A 147 1.33 -7.12 -9.14
C ALA A 147 1.94 -8.32 -8.41
N ALA A 148 1.83 -9.52 -9.01
CA ALA A 148 2.41 -10.73 -8.44
C ALA A 148 3.03 -11.64 -9.49
N PHE A 149 4.13 -12.29 -9.08
CA PHE A 149 4.82 -13.35 -9.81
C PHE A 149 4.78 -14.67 -9.06
N GLY A 150 5.28 -15.72 -9.69
CA GLY A 150 5.48 -17.02 -9.06
C GLY A 150 4.22 -17.86 -8.94
N GLU A 151 4.08 -18.53 -7.80
CA GLU A 151 3.17 -19.65 -7.63
C GLU A 151 1.72 -19.21 -7.42
N ASN A 152 1.49 -18.09 -6.75
CA ASN A 152 0.14 -17.68 -6.36
C ASN A 152 -0.76 -17.40 -7.56
N PRO A 153 -0.39 -16.52 -8.53
CA PRO A 153 -1.22 -16.33 -9.71
C PRO A 153 -1.33 -17.58 -10.56
N LYS A 154 -0.24 -18.34 -10.67
CA LYS A 154 -0.25 -19.61 -11.40
C LYS A 154 -1.28 -20.57 -10.83
N ARG A 155 -1.29 -20.77 -9.51
CA ARG A 155 -2.16 -21.72 -8.81
C ARG A 155 -3.63 -21.31 -8.92
N VAL A 156 -3.94 -20.04 -8.67
CA VAL A 156 -5.31 -19.53 -8.70
C VAL A 156 -5.95 -19.72 -10.08
N PHE A 157 -5.29 -19.26 -11.15
CA PHE A 157 -5.89 -19.33 -12.49
C PHE A 157 -5.79 -20.71 -13.15
N SER A 158 -4.83 -21.56 -12.74
CA SER A 158 -4.82 -22.97 -13.16
C SER A 158 -6.02 -23.74 -12.59
N ALA A 159 -6.44 -23.45 -11.37
CA ALA A 159 -7.63 -24.06 -10.77
C ALA A 159 -8.93 -23.68 -11.51
N GLN A 160 -8.94 -22.52 -12.18
CA GLN A 160 -10.05 -22.04 -13.02
C GLN A 160 -10.01 -22.60 -14.46
N LYS A 161 -9.31 -23.73 -14.69
CA LYS A 161 -9.15 -24.40 -15.99
C LYS A 161 -8.48 -23.56 -17.09
N THR A 162 -7.74 -22.52 -16.71
CA THR A 162 -6.86 -21.78 -17.63
C THR A 162 -5.43 -22.24 -17.40
N PHE A 163 -4.76 -22.82 -18.40
CA PHE A 163 -3.36 -23.22 -18.22
C PHE A 163 -2.47 -21.99 -18.02
N TYR A 164 -1.97 -21.82 -16.79
CA TYR A 164 -1.19 -20.66 -16.39
C TYR A 164 0.25 -21.06 -16.06
N THR A 165 1.21 -20.28 -16.54
CA THR A 165 2.65 -20.50 -16.28
C THR A 165 3.31 -19.19 -15.84
N ARG A 166 4.55 -19.25 -15.35
CA ARG A 166 5.36 -18.04 -15.09
C ARG A 166 5.53 -17.18 -16.36
N MET A 167 5.59 -17.81 -17.54
CA MET A 167 5.61 -17.09 -18.82
C MET A 167 4.29 -16.36 -19.06
N SER A 168 3.15 -17.00 -18.78
CA SER A 168 1.83 -16.39 -18.91
C SER A 168 1.66 -15.16 -18.00
N ILE A 169 2.16 -15.23 -16.77
CA ILE A 169 2.18 -14.10 -15.82
C ILE A 169 2.97 -12.94 -16.42
N ALA A 170 4.21 -13.21 -16.83
CA ALA A 170 5.09 -12.18 -17.38
C ALA A 170 4.54 -11.57 -18.67
N ALA A 171 3.93 -12.38 -19.55
CA ALA A 171 3.32 -11.92 -20.80
C ALA A 171 2.10 -11.02 -20.55
N GLN A 172 1.26 -11.35 -19.56
CA GLN A 172 0.09 -10.53 -19.24
C GLN A 172 0.47 -9.19 -18.64
N LEU A 173 1.42 -9.16 -17.69
CA LEU A 173 1.90 -7.88 -17.17
C LEU A 173 2.48 -7.01 -18.30
N ARG A 174 3.31 -7.59 -19.19
CA ARG A 174 3.85 -6.86 -20.35
C ARG A 174 2.76 -6.35 -21.28
N GLY A 175 1.78 -7.19 -21.62
CA GLY A 175 0.65 -6.82 -22.47
C GLY A 175 -0.10 -5.62 -21.91
N THR A 176 -0.50 -5.68 -20.63
CA THR A 176 -1.22 -4.58 -19.99
C THR A 176 -0.40 -3.29 -19.94
N LEU A 177 0.92 -3.37 -19.75
CA LEU A 177 1.79 -2.18 -19.80
C LEU A 177 1.88 -1.57 -21.20
N LEU A 178 1.98 -2.41 -22.24
CA LEU A 178 1.97 -1.96 -23.64
C LEU A 178 0.64 -1.30 -24.00
N ASP A 179 -0.47 -1.92 -23.61
CA ASP A 179 -1.82 -1.41 -23.84
C ASP A 179 -2.01 -0.05 -23.14
N ALA A 180 -1.55 0.07 -21.88
CA ALA A 180 -1.62 1.33 -21.14
C ALA A 180 -0.75 2.44 -21.76
N LEU A 181 0.43 2.11 -22.28
CA LEU A 181 1.29 3.06 -23.00
C LEU A 181 0.68 3.50 -24.35
N GLU A 182 0.04 2.60 -25.07
CA GLU A 182 -0.71 2.94 -26.28
C GLU A 182 -1.91 3.82 -25.96
N TYR A 183 -2.66 3.48 -24.92
CA TYR A 183 -3.79 4.25 -24.43
C TYR A 183 -3.39 5.68 -24.05
N ASP A 184 -2.31 5.84 -23.28
CA ASP A 184 -1.75 7.14 -22.91
C ASP A 184 -1.33 7.97 -24.14
N ARG A 185 -0.70 7.34 -25.14
CA ARG A 185 -0.33 7.97 -26.40
C ARG A 185 -1.56 8.49 -27.16
N ASN A 186 -2.61 7.67 -27.25
CA ASN A 186 -3.85 8.03 -27.93
C ASN A 186 -4.57 9.20 -27.24
N ILE A 187 -4.64 9.20 -25.91
CA ILE A 187 -5.17 10.34 -25.12
C ILE A 187 -4.37 11.62 -25.44
N LYS A 188 -3.04 11.55 -25.37
CA LYS A 188 -2.16 12.70 -25.63
C LYS A 188 -2.27 13.21 -27.07
N GLN A 189 -2.42 12.31 -28.05
CA GLN A 189 -2.58 12.67 -29.45
C GLN A 189 -3.92 13.35 -29.72
N ALA A 190 -5.02 12.79 -29.21
CA ALA A 190 -6.35 13.38 -29.33
C ALA A 190 -6.37 14.80 -28.75
N LYS A 191 -5.78 14.99 -27.55
CA LYS A 191 -5.64 16.32 -26.93
C LYS A 191 -4.85 17.31 -27.80
N LYS A 192 -3.76 16.88 -28.43
CA LYS A 192 -2.94 17.74 -29.31
C LYS A 192 -3.68 18.14 -30.59
N LYS A 193 -4.53 17.26 -31.12
CA LYS A 193 -5.28 17.49 -32.36
C LYS A 193 -6.66 18.15 -32.14
N GLY A 194 -7.10 18.30 -30.90
CA GLY A 194 -8.47 18.73 -30.59
C GLY A 194 -9.53 17.69 -30.96
N GLU A 195 -9.14 16.42 -31.06
CA GLU A 195 -10.03 15.31 -31.36
C GLU A 195 -10.64 14.72 -30.08
N LYS A 196 -11.73 13.95 -30.24
CA LYS A 196 -12.33 13.23 -29.12
C LYS A 196 -11.33 12.18 -28.59
N PRO A 197 -11.11 12.09 -27.26
CA PRO A 197 -10.24 11.06 -26.69
C PRO A 197 -10.77 9.65 -26.96
N PRO A 198 -9.91 8.61 -26.85
CA PRO A 198 -10.37 7.23 -26.91
C PRO A 198 -11.44 6.96 -25.84
N LYS A 199 -12.26 5.92 -26.05
CA LYS A 199 -13.23 5.49 -25.04
C LYS A 199 -12.50 5.18 -23.73
N ILE A 200 -13.12 5.56 -22.61
CA ILE A 200 -12.59 5.27 -21.28
C ILE A 200 -12.55 3.75 -21.07
N ASP A 201 -11.36 3.23 -20.77
CA ASP A 201 -11.15 1.87 -20.31
C ASP A 201 -10.69 1.91 -18.86
N HIS A 202 -11.49 1.36 -17.94
CA HIS A 202 -11.26 1.50 -16.51
C HIS A 202 -9.93 0.87 -16.07
N SER A 203 -9.57 -0.26 -16.68
CA SER A 203 -8.34 -0.96 -16.34
C SER A 203 -7.11 -0.18 -16.83
N LEU A 204 -7.16 0.36 -18.05
CA LEU A 204 -6.05 1.14 -18.60
C LEU A 204 -5.91 2.51 -17.93
N GLU A 205 -7.02 3.18 -17.59
CA GLU A 205 -7.01 4.42 -16.79
C GLU A 205 -6.30 4.22 -15.45
N ALA A 206 -6.60 3.13 -14.74
CA ALA A 206 -5.96 2.81 -13.46
C ALA A 206 -4.44 2.52 -13.60
N MET A 207 -3.98 2.12 -14.79
CA MET A 207 -2.58 1.85 -15.09
C MET A 207 -1.81 3.09 -15.57
N LEU A 208 -2.48 4.19 -15.97
CA LEU A 208 -1.81 5.41 -16.43
C LEU A 208 -0.79 5.96 -15.43
N PRO A 209 -1.09 6.07 -14.11
CA PRO A 209 -0.10 6.55 -13.14
C PRO A 209 1.14 5.64 -13.04
N VAL A 210 1.00 4.34 -13.32
CA VAL A 210 2.11 3.38 -13.28
C VAL A 210 3.05 3.61 -14.46
N VAL A 211 2.52 3.63 -15.69
CA VAL A 211 3.33 3.83 -16.90
C VAL A 211 3.88 5.26 -17.04
N ARG A 212 3.28 6.23 -16.34
CA ARG A 212 3.81 7.61 -16.22
C ARG A 212 4.87 7.76 -15.11
N GLY A 213 5.09 6.73 -14.29
CA GLY A 213 6.06 6.78 -13.19
C GLY A 213 5.59 7.59 -11.97
N GLU A 214 4.28 7.81 -11.83
CA GLU A 214 3.64 8.55 -10.74
C GLU A 214 3.25 7.62 -9.58
N LEU A 215 2.93 6.36 -9.88
CA LEU A 215 2.53 5.33 -8.91
C LEU A 215 3.47 4.12 -9.01
N PRO A 216 4.07 3.64 -7.90
CA PRO A 216 4.93 2.47 -7.96
C PRO A 216 4.11 1.19 -8.20
N LEU A 217 4.69 0.26 -8.97
CA LEU A 217 4.22 -1.11 -9.06
C LEU A 217 4.81 -1.92 -7.90
N LYS A 218 3.97 -2.34 -6.96
CA LYS A 218 4.31 -3.12 -5.78
C LYS A 218 4.20 -4.60 -6.11
N ILE A 219 5.34 -5.28 -6.17
CA ILE A 219 5.46 -6.61 -6.79
C ILE A 219 5.72 -7.69 -5.73
N HIS A 220 4.78 -8.61 -5.60
CA HIS A 220 4.97 -9.87 -4.89
C HIS A 220 5.87 -10.82 -5.69
N ALA A 221 7.00 -11.22 -5.13
CA ALA A 221 7.84 -12.28 -5.70
C ALA A 221 8.68 -12.96 -4.60
N HIS A 222 8.71 -14.29 -4.60
CA HIS A 222 9.51 -15.09 -3.67
C HIS A 222 10.82 -15.54 -4.34
N ARG A 223 10.71 -16.41 -5.35
CA ARG A 223 11.85 -17.05 -6.00
C ARG A 223 12.73 -16.05 -6.76
N ALA A 224 14.06 -16.27 -6.73
CA ALA A 224 15.03 -15.38 -7.34
C ALA A 224 14.77 -15.08 -8.83
N ASP A 225 14.35 -16.06 -9.63
CA ASP A 225 14.06 -15.86 -11.06
C ASP A 225 12.73 -15.11 -11.32
N ASP A 226 11.75 -15.23 -10.42
CA ASP A 226 10.54 -14.40 -10.41
C ASP A 226 10.93 -12.93 -10.14
N ILE A 227 11.80 -12.67 -9.16
CA ILE A 227 12.37 -11.35 -8.87
C ILE A 227 13.14 -10.80 -10.08
N MET A 228 14.01 -11.62 -10.68
CA MET A 228 14.76 -11.20 -11.87
C MET A 228 13.85 -10.91 -13.06
N THR A 229 12.69 -11.60 -13.17
CA THR A 229 11.69 -11.30 -14.20
C THR A 229 11.01 -9.96 -13.93
N ALA A 230 10.61 -9.69 -12.68
CA ALA A 230 10.06 -8.41 -12.28
C ALA A 230 11.04 -7.25 -12.58
N LEU A 231 12.32 -7.41 -12.23
CA LEU A 231 13.37 -6.43 -12.52
C LEU A 231 13.59 -6.21 -14.02
N ARG A 232 13.56 -7.28 -14.84
CA ARG A 232 13.64 -7.17 -16.30
C ARG A 232 12.50 -6.33 -16.87
N ILE A 233 11.26 -6.60 -16.45
CA ILE A 233 10.07 -5.86 -16.91
C ILE A 233 10.13 -4.41 -16.40
N ALA A 234 10.51 -4.17 -15.15
CA ALA A 234 10.66 -2.83 -14.62
C ALA A 234 11.66 -1.99 -15.43
N LYS A 235 12.79 -2.58 -15.81
CA LYS A 235 13.78 -1.94 -16.68
C LYS A 235 13.25 -1.71 -18.10
N GLU A 236 12.55 -2.70 -18.67
CA GLU A 236 11.97 -2.65 -20.02
C GLU A 236 10.98 -1.48 -20.19
N PHE A 237 10.19 -1.19 -19.14
CA PHE A 237 9.16 -0.15 -19.17
C PHE A 237 9.48 1.09 -18.33
N ASN A 238 10.71 1.19 -17.78
CA ASN A 238 11.15 2.28 -16.88
C ASN A 238 10.20 2.52 -15.68
N LEU A 239 9.77 1.44 -15.04
CA LEU A 239 8.80 1.49 -13.94
C LEU A 239 9.49 1.77 -12.60
N LYS A 240 8.81 2.56 -11.75
CA LYS A 240 9.09 2.58 -10.32
C LYS A 240 8.48 1.33 -9.69
N ILE A 241 9.28 0.55 -8.97
CA ILE A 241 8.79 -0.67 -8.32
C ILE A 241 9.15 -0.71 -6.84
N THR A 242 8.36 -1.46 -6.08
CA THR A 242 8.81 -2.10 -4.83
C THR A 242 8.66 -3.60 -5.01
N LEU A 243 9.44 -4.35 -4.24
CA LEU A 243 9.37 -5.81 -4.22
C LEU A 243 8.98 -6.24 -2.80
N ASP A 244 8.15 -7.26 -2.69
CA ASP A 244 7.63 -7.77 -1.42
C ASP A 244 8.04 -9.23 -1.21
N HIS A 245 8.21 -9.62 0.06
CA HIS A 245 8.56 -10.96 0.58
C HIS A 245 10.02 -11.38 0.42
N PHE A 246 10.54 -11.56 -0.80
CA PHE A 246 11.94 -11.94 -1.04
C PHE A 246 12.44 -13.18 -0.27
N THR A 247 11.68 -14.26 -0.29
CA THR A 247 12.01 -15.52 0.40
C THR A 247 12.37 -16.64 -0.56
#